data_AF-A0A259C9W6-F1
#
_entry.id   AF-A0A259C9W6-F1
#
_cell.length_a   1.000
_cell.length_b   1.000
_cell.length_c   1.000
_cell.angle_alpha   90.00
_cell.angle_beta   90.00
_cell.angle_gamma   90.00
#
_symmetry.space_group_name_H-M   'P 1'
#
loop_
_entity.id
_entity.type
_entity.pdbx_description
1 polymer ?
#
loop_
_entity_poly.entity_id
_entity_poly.type
_entity_poly.pdbx_seq_one_letter_code
_entity_poly.pdbx_strand_id
1 'polypeptide(L)'
;MPADYRGMTSNLTPNSSGLPRFTLMLSGEDALDLDASQSAPPKGLPQEHFLLGPHLPLAPVLLLGQSELTLDPTQMIACLQPVHLHATRDHLILMHQDQIDLTEQESARLLQIALPLLEEDFGHKPLYQGRLDWFIPAGPFSSLATHSIEQAHGRNIDWWMPR
;
A
#
# COMPACT_ATOMS: atom_id res chain seq x y z
N MET A 1 -40.95 9.46 -0.35
CA MET A 1 -40.42 10.26 0.77
C MET A 1 -39.58 9.32 1.62
N PRO A 2 -38.24 9.41 1.63
CA PRO A 2 -37.42 8.53 2.44
C PRO A 2 -37.42 8.99 3.90
N ALA A 3 -37.38 8.04 4.82
CA ALA A 3 -37.46 8.27 6.25
C ALA A 3 -36.16 8.86 6.82
N ASP A 4 -36.30 9.84 7.71
CA ASP A 4 -35.21 10.49 8.45
C ASP A 4 -34.45 9.50 9.34
N TYR A 5 -33.18 9.23 8.99
CA TYR A 5 -32.24 8.49 9.85
C TYR A 5 -31.68 9.42 10.95
N ARG A 6 -32.55 9.93 11.82
CA ARG A 6 -32.16 10.80 12.94
C ARG A 6 -32.34 10.05 14.26
N GLY A 7 -31.39 9.18 14.61
CA GLY A 7 -31.40 8.57 15.95
C GLY A 7 -30.68 7.24 16.16
N MET A 8 -29.52 7.01 15.56
CA MET A 8 -28.67 5.85 15.92
C MET A 8 -27.26 6.31 16.36
N THR A 9 -27.22 7.15 17.39
CA THR A 9 -25.99 7.40 18.16
C THR A 9 -26.32 7.27 19.64
N SER A 10 -26.66 6.07 20.07
CA SER A 10 -26.89 5.78 21.49
C SER A 10 -26.24 4.46 21.87
N ASN A 11 -25.20 4.62 22.70
CA ASN A 11 -24.58 3.61 23.58
C ASN A 11 -23.38 2.85 23.00
N LEU A 12 -22.31 3.60 22.69
CA LEU A 12 -20.95 3.06 22.86
C LEU A 12 -20.61 3.14 24.36
N THR A 13 -20.70 2.01 25.05
CA THR A 13 -20.18 1.89 26.43
C THR A 13 -18.68 2.17 26.43
N PRO A 14 -18.17 3.08 27.27
CA PRO A 14 -16.75 3.39 27.32
C PRO A 14 -16.01 2.18 27.89
N ASN A 15 -15.30 1.46 27.02
CA ASN A 15 -14.41 0.39 27.46
C ASN A 15 -13.15 1.05 28.05
N SER A 16 -12.85 0.73 29.30
CA SER A 16 -11.83 1.37 30.14
C SER A 16 -10.39 0.93 29.84
N SER A 17 -10.03 0.78 28.56
CA SER A 17 -8.62 0.68 28.17
C SER A 17 -8.08 2.11 28.09
N GLY A 18 -7.19 2.50 29.00
CA GLY A 18 -6.64 3.86 29.16
C GLY A 18 -5.77 4.39 28.00
N LEU A 19 -5.99 3.90 26.78
CA LEU A 19 -5.36 4.39 25.56
C LEU A 19 -6.35 5.27 24.80
N PRO A 20 -5.93 6.43 24.28
CA PRO A 20 -6.80 7.28 23.48
C PRO A 20 -7.24 6.53 22.22
N ARG A 21 -8.55 6.29 22.09
CA ARG A 21 -9.16 5.77 20.87
C ARG A 21 -9.52 6.95 19.97
N PHE A 22 -8.95 7.00 18.77
CA PHE A 22 -9.44 7.87 17.70
C PHE A 22 -10.26 7.03 16.72
N THR A 23 -11.42 7.53 16.33
CA THR A 23 -12.26 6.92 15.28
C THR A 23 -12.36 7.92 14.15
N LEU A 24 -11.80 7.57 13.00
CA LEU A 24 -11.89 8.38 11.78
C LEU A 24 -13.10 7.86 10.98
N MET A 25 -14.22 8.60 11.02
CA MET A 25 -15.30 8.37 10.07
C MET A 25 -14.93 9.06 8.76
N LEU A 26 -14.44 8.30 7.80
CA LEU A 26 -14.35 8.75 6.42
C LEU A 26 -15.75 8.63 5.83
N SER A 27 -16.27 9.71 5.23
CA SER A 27 -17.44 9.62 4.38
C SER A 27 -17.19 8.51 3.37
N GLY A 28 -18.15 7.59 3.25
CA GLY A 28 -17.98 6.30 2.58
C GLY A 28 -17.44 6.40 1.16
N GLU A 29 -17.22 5.23 0.59
CA GLU A 29 -16.75 4.96 -0.78
C GLU A 29 -17.44 5.82 -1.85
N ASP A 30 -18.63 6.34 -1.55
CA ASP A 30 -19.47 7.24 -2.35
C ASP A 30 -19.00 8.71 -2.46
N ALA A 31 -17.99 9.16 -1.69
CA ALA A 31 -17.47 10.54 -1.77
C ALA A 31 -16.28 10.69 -2.72
N LEU A 32 -15.72 9.58 -3.21
CA LEU A 32 -14.86 9.57 -4.37
C LEU A 32 -15.79 9.33 -5.55
N ASP A 33 -15.84 10.26 -6.50
CA ASP A 33 -16.49 10.03 -7.80
C ASP A 33 -15.78 8.84 -8.48
N LEU A 34 -16.16 7.62 -8.08
CA LEU A 34 -15.98 6.40 -8.84
C LEU A 34 -17.00 6.50 -9.97
N ASP A 35 -16.74 7.43 -10.88
CA ASP A 35 -17.28 7.42 -12.21
C ASP A 35 -17.14 5.97 -12.71
N ALA A 36 -18.26 5.28 -12.89
CA ALA A 36 -18.30 3.91 -13.43
C ALA A 36 -17.65 3.81 -14.84
N SER A 37 -17.21 4.95 -15.40
CA SER A 37 -16.40 5.12 -16.59
C SER A 37 -14.87 5.11 -16.37
N GLN A 38 -14.35 5.05 -15.14
CA GLN A 38 -12.90 4.95 -14.92
C GLN A 38 -12.38 3.55 -15.27
N SER A 39 -11.60 3.46 -16.34
CA SER A 39 -10.98 2.22 -16.82
C SER A 39 -9.74 1.77 -16.02
N ALA A 40 -9.37 2.54 -15.00
CA ALA A 40 -8.18 2.37 -14.17
C ALA A 40 -8.58 2.50 -12.70
N PRO A 41 -7.88 1.80 -11.78
CA PRO A 41 -8.19 1.92 -10.37
C PRO A 41 -7.85 3.33 -9.85
N PRO A 42 -8.54 3.81 -8.80
CA PRO A 42 -8.18 5.07 -8.17
C PRO A 42 -6.74 4.99 -7.65
N LYS A 43 -6.02 6.11 -7.58
CA LYS A 43 -4.68 6.11 -6.98
C LYS A 43 -4.85 6.09 -5.47
N GLY A 44 -4.51 5.02 -4.75
CA GLY A 44 -4.57 4.97 -3.28
C GLY A 44 -5.96 4.86 -2.65
N LEU A 45 -5.97 4.47 -1.37
CA LEU A 45 -7.14 4.30 -0.52
C LEU A 45 -7.58 5.63 0.10
N PRO A 46 -8.86 5.77 0.54
CA PRO A 46 -9.35 6.99 1.17
C PRO A 46 -8.51 7.49 2.34
N GLN A 47 -8.05 6.58 3.22
CA GLN A 47 -7.18 6.93 4.34
C GLN A 47 -5.78 7.38 3.89
N GLU A 48 -5.24 6.83 2.81
CA GLU A 48 -3.94 7.24 2.28
C GLU A 48 -4.03 8.66 1.71
N HIS A 49 -5.12 8.97 0.99
CA HIS A 49 -5.42 10.34 0.53
C HIS A 49 -5.60 11.32 1.67
N PHE A 50 -6.33 10.90 2.70
CA PHE A 50 -6.57 11.75 3.86
C PHE A 50 -5.25 12.12 4.56
N LEU A 51 -4.33 11.16 4.68
CA LEU A 51 -3.05 11.37 5.37
C LEU A 51 -1.99 12.07 4.50
N LEU A 52 -1.90 11.70 3.22
CA LEU A 52 -0.78 12.05 2.34
C LEU A 52 -1.18 13.01 1.21
N GLY A 53 -2.47 13.31 1.06
CA GLY A 53 -2.99 14.07 -0.05
C GLY A 53 -2.92 13.32 -1.39
N PRO A 54 -3.19 14.02 -2.51
CA PRO A 54 -3.37 13.39 -3.83
C PRO A 54 -2.08 12.87 -4.47
N HIS A 55 -0.91 13.28 -3.95
CA HIS A 55 0.40 12.87 -4.49
C HIS A 55 0.87 11.51 -3.96
N LEU A 56 0.31 11.04 -2.83
CA LEU A 56 0.54 9.72 -2.24
C LEU A 56 2.02 9.25 -2.21
N PRO A 57 2.95 10.02 -1.61
CA PRO A 57 4.34 9.58 -1.43
C PRO A 57 4.47 8.49 -0.34
N LEU A 58 3.77 7.37 -0.51
CA LEU A 58 3.66 6.33 0.53
C LEU A 58 5.02 5.70 0.87
N ALA A 59 5.84 5.38 -0.15
CA ALA A 59 7.14 4.75 0.07
C ALA A 59 8.11 5.58 0.94
N PRO A 60 8.36 6.89 0.66
CA PRO A 60 9.14 7.74 1.56
C PRO A 60 8.58 7.81 2.99
N VAL A 61 7.26 7.85 3.16
CA VAL A 61 6.62 7.94 4.49
C VAL A 61 6.83 6.64 5.27
N LEU A 62 6.64 5.48 4.63
CA LEU A 62 6.93 4.18 5.24
C LEU A 62 8.40 4.04 5.61
N LEU A 63 9.32 4.52 4.76
CA LEU A 63 10.75 4.49 5.02
C LEU A 63 11.15 5.34 6.23
N LEU A 64 10.59 6.55 6.37
CA LEU A 64 10.83 7.42 7.54
C LEU A 64 10.27 6.81 8.83
N GLY A 65 9.19 6.02 8.75
CA GLY A 65 8.64 5.32 9.91
C GLY A 65 9.49 4.15 10.40
N GLN A 66 10.41 3.64 9.57
CA GLN A 66 11.22 2.45 9.83
C GLN A 66 12.72 2.75 9.95
N SER A 67 13.16 3.97 9.62
CA SER A 67 14.57 4.33 9.54
C SER A 67 14.83 5.78 9.94
N GLU A 68 16.06 6.05 10.38
CA GLU A 68 16.55 7.40 10.68
C GLU A 68 17.27 8.03 9.47
N LEU A 69 16.98 7.57 8.25
CA LEU A 69 17.63 8.06 7.03
C LEU A 69 17.12 9.46 6.68
N THR A 70 18.04 10.36 6.36
CA THR A 70 17.69 11.64 5.72
C THR A 70 17.37 11.38 4.26
N LEU A 71 16.13 11.69 3.85
CA LEU A 71 15.68 11.53 2.48
C LEU A 71 15.78 12.85 1.71
N ASP A 72 16.20 12.76 0.44
CA ASP A 72 16.02 13.86 -0.51
C ASP A 72 14.53 13.91 -0.91
N PRO A 73 13.83 15.03 -0.66
CA PRO A 73 12.40 15.15 -0.97
C PRO A 73 12.09 15.07 -2.47
N THR A 74 13.09 15.21 -3.34
CA THR A 74 12.94 15.12 -4.79
C THR A 74 13.22 13.72 -5.35
N GLN A 75 13.79 12.83 -4.53
CA GLN A 75 14.12 11.48 -4.96
C GLN A 75 12.87 10.58 -4.95
N MET A 76 12.58 9.97 -6.10
CA MET A 76 11.53 8.95 -6.19
C MET A 76 12.02 7.63 -5.61
N ILE A 77 11.30 7.09 -4.63
CA ILE A 77 11.61 5.84 -3.95
C ILE A 77 10.49 4.83 -4.21
N ALA A 78 10.86 3.62 -4.59
CA ALA A 78 9.95 2.49 -4.69
C ALA A 78 10.00 1.67 -3.40
N CYS A 79 8.84 1.21 -2.94
CA CYS A 79 8.70 0.19 -1.91
C CYS A 79 8.40 -1.14 -2.60
N LEU A 80 9.30 -2.10 -2.49
CA LEU A 80 9.15 -3.45 -3.01
C LEU A 80 8.76 -4.38 -1.88
N GLN A 81 7.74 -5.19 -2.11
CA GLN A 81 7.14 -6.02 -1.10
C GLN A 81 6.94 -7.43 -1.67
N PRO A 82 7.46 -8.49 -1.03
CA PRO A 82 7.18 -9.85 -1.47
C PRO A 82 5.70 -10.16 -1.20
N VAL A 83 5.03 -10.77 -2.19
CA VAL A 83 3.61 -11.16 -2.13
C VAL A 83 3.38 -12.55 -2.70
N HIS A 84 2.30 -13.20 -2.29
CA HIS A 84 1.80 -14.40 -2.94
C HIS A 84 0.79 -14.05 -4.02
N LEU A 85 0.96 -14.62 -5.21
CA LEU A 85 -0.08 -14.64 -6.24
C LEU A 85 -0.79 -15.98 -6.20
N HIS A 86 -2.10 -15.96 -5.96
CA HIS A 86 -2.93 -17.14 -6.06
C HIS A 86 -3.41 -17.31 -7.51
N ALA A 87 -2.90 -18.34 -8.18
CA ALA A 87 -3.30 -18.67 -9.54
C ALA A 87 -4.59 -19.51 -9.54
N THR A 88 -5.66 -18.93 -10.06
CA THR A 88 -6.90 -19.66 -10.37
C THR A 88 -6.85 -20.18 -11.81
N ARG A 89 -7.97 -20.70 -12.32
CA ARG A 89 -8.05 -21.18 -13.71
C ARG A 89 -7.89 -20.05 -14.73
N ASP A 90 -8.36 -18.86 -14.40
CA ASP A 90 -8.58 -17.76 -15.35
C ASP A 90 -7.94 -16.44 -14.92
N HIS A 91 -7.50 -16.31 -13.67
CA HIS A 91 -6.88 -15.07 -13.17
C HIS A 91 -5.88 -15.30 -12.03
N LEU A 92 -5.00 -14.33 -11.83
CA LEU A 92 -4.06 -14.27 -10.71
C LEU A 92 -4.59 -13.28 -9.68
N ILE A 93 -4.75 -13.71 -8.43
CA ILE A 93 -5.17 -12.86 -7.31
C ILE A 93 -3.94 -12.49 -6.48
N LEU A 94 -3.78 -11.20 -6.17
CA LEU A 94 -2.78 -10.78 -5.18
C LEU A 94 -3.29 -11.11 -3.77
N MET A 95 -2.55 -11.93 -3.04
CA MET A 95 -2.85 -12.25 -1.65
C MET A 95 -2.25 -11.20 -0.72
N HIS A 96 -2.87 -11.02 0.45
CA HIS A 96 -2.36 -10.12 1.47
C HIS A 96 -0.92 -10.50 1.89
N GLN A 97 -0.09 -9.50 2.20
CA GLN A 97 1.35 -9.66 2.48
C GLN A 97 1.61 -10.63 3.66
N ASP A 98 0.75 -10.60 4.69
CA ASP A 98 0.86 -11.49 5.87
C ASP A 98 0.71 -12.98 5.55
N GLN A 99 0.20 -13.36 4.37
CA GLN A 99 0.07 -14.76 3.99
C GLN A 99 1.39 -15.42 3.57
N ILE A 100 2.44 -14.63 3.36
CA ILE A 100 3.76 -15.11 2.96
C ILE A 100 4.54 -15.73 4.14
N ASP A 101 4.15 -15.43 5.39
CA ASP A 101 4.70 -15.95 6.66
C ASP A 101 6.23 -16.08 6.68
N LEU A 102 6.94 -15.07 6.16
CA LEU A 102 8.41 -15.05 6.18
C LEU A 102 8.92 -14.51 7.51
N THR A 103 9.87 -15.25 8.08
CA THR A 103 10.75 -14.71 9.12
C THR A 103 11.65 -13.62 8.55
N GLU A 104 12.22 -12.79 9.43
CA GLU A 104 13.20 -11.76 9.03
C GLU A 104 14.40 -12.36 8.29
N GLN A 105 14.86 -13.53 8.71
CA GLN A 105 15.99 -14.23 8.08
C GLN A 105 15.64 -14.73 6.68
N GLU A 106 14.44 -15.29 6.50
CA GLU A 106 13.98 -15.75 5.18
C GLU A 106 13.72 -14.59 4.23
N SER A 107 13.12 -13.50 4.71
CA SER A 107 12.98 -12.29 3.90
C SER A 107 14.32 -11.72 3.48
N ALA A 108 15.30 -11.65 4.39
CA ALA A 108 16.65 -11.22 4.05
C ALA A 108 17.31 -12.13 3.03
N ARG A 109 17.09 -13.44 3.15
CA ARG A 109 17.62 -14.40 2.17
C ARG A 109 16.93 -14.26 0.81
N LEU A 110 15.64 -14.02 0.80
CA LEU A 110 14.86 -13.76 -0.42
C LEU A 110 15.36 -12.51 -1.13
N LEU A 111 15.54 -11.40 -0.40
CA LEU A 111 16.09 -10.18 -0.96
C LEU A 111 17.49 -10.42 -1.55
N GLN A 112 18.37 -11.13 -0.84
CA GLN A 112 19.71 -11.45 -1.38
C GLN A 112 19.67 -12.20 -2.70
N ILE A 113 18.70 -13.10 -2.88
CA ILE A 113 18.51 -13.85 -4.14
C ILE A 113 17.98 -12.94 -5.24
N ALA A 114 17.06 -12.03 -4.91
CA ALA A 114 16.47 -11.09 -5.87
C ALA A 114 17.39 -9.90 -6.21
N LEU A 115 18.34 -9.58 -5.33
CA LEU A 115 19.17 -8.38 -5.40
C LEU A 115 19.87 -8.17 -6.76
N PRO A 116 20.45 -9.20 -7.42
CA PRO A 116 21.07 -9.01 -8.73
C PRO A 116 20.09 -8.49 -9.79
N LEU A 117 18.86 -9.00 -9.80
CA LEU A 117 17.81 -8.57 -10.74
C LEU A 117 17.34 -7.16 -10.40
N LEU A 118 17.14 -6.87 -9.11
CA LEU A 118 16.72 -5.53 -8.67
C LEU A 118 17.77 -4.46 -8.96
N GLU A 119 19.06 -4.74 -8.71
CA GLU A 119 20.14 -3.79 -9.00
C GLU A 119 20.32 -3.58 -10.51
N GLU A 120 20.11 -4.61 -11.33
CA GLU A 120 20.12 -4.52 -12.79
C GLU A 120 18.95 -3.66 -13.31
N ASP A 121 17.72 -3.96 -12.89
CA ASP A 121 16.51 -3.30 -13.39
C ASP A 121 16.36 -1.85 -12.88
N PHE A 122 16.63 -1.62 -11.59
CA PHE A 122 16.50 -0.28 -11.00
C PHE A 122 17.76 0.57 -11.21
N GLY A 123 18.91 -0.05 -11.48
CA GLY A 123 20.21 0.64 -11.59
C GLY A 123 20.75 1.16 -10.26
N HIS A 124 20.18 0.73 -9.14
CA HIS A 124 20.50 1.22 -7.80
C HIS A 124 20.50 0.09 -6.77
N LYS A 125 21.17 0.33 -5.64
CA LYS A 125 21.11 -0.56 -4.48
C LYS A 125 19.93 -0.18 -3.58
N PRO A 126 19.36 -1.13 -2.81
CA PRO A 126 18.38 -0.81 -1.79
C PRO A 126 18.92 0.22 -0.78
N LEU A 127 18.09 1.21 -0.45
CA LEU A 127 18.34 2.21 0.59
C LEU A 127 18.16 1.61 1.98
N TYR A 128 17.16 0.75 2.12
CA TYR A 128 16.77 0.15 3.39
C TYR A 128 16.05 -1.18 3.15
N GLN A 129 16.27 -2.11 4.07
CA GLN A 129 15.62 -3.40 4.09
C GLN A 129 14.86 -3.54 5.42
N GLY A 130 13.54 -3.40 5.36
CA GLY A 130 12.64 -3.81 6.43
C GLY A 130 12.34 -5.31 6.37
N ARG A 131 11.42 -5.78 7.23
CA ARG A 131 11.02 -7.19 7.23
C ARG A 131 10.37 -7.59 5.92
N LEU A 132 9.38 -6.85 5.43
CA LEU A 132 8.71 -7.15 4.16
C LEU A 132 8.65 -5.92 3.23
N ASP A 133 9.26 -4.81 3.63
CA ASP A 133 9.32 -3.58 2.84
C ASP A 133 10.77 -3.28 2.48
N TRP A 134 11.10 -3.36 1.20
CA TRP A 134 12.43 -3.09 0.69
C TRP A 134 12.42 -1.81 -0.13
N PHE A 135 13.22 -0.83 0.26
CA PHE A 135 13.18 0.49 -0.35
C PHE A 135 14.36 0.69 -1.27
N ILE A 136 14.10 1.14 -2.49
CA ILE A 136 15.10 1.33 -3.54
C ILE A 136 14.78 2.63 -4.30
N PRO A 137 15.79 3.39 -4.78
CA PRO A 137 15.51 4.49 -5.68
C PRO A 137 14.79 3.96 -6.93
N ALA A 138 13.70 4.60 -7.34
CA ALA A 138 12.83 4.09 -8.39
C ALA A 138 13.50 4.02 -9.77
N GLY A 139 14.59 4.79 -9.98
CA GLY A 139 15.38 4.77 -11.22
C GLY A 139 14.50 4.90 -12.47
N PRO A 140 14.58 3.95 -13.42
CA PRO A 140 13.78 3.99 -14.66
C PRO A 140 12.27 3.83 -14.42
N PHE A 141 11.84 3.34 -13.25
CA PHE A 141 10.43 3.15 -12.88
C PHE A 141 9.80 4.37 -12.19
N SER A 142 10.50 5.51 -12.13
CA SER A 142 10.02 6.74 -11.47
C SER A 142 8.68 7.28 -11.98
N SER A 143 8.29 6.94 -13.22
CA SER A 143 7.00 7.32 -13.83
C SER A 143 5.94 6.22 -13.76
N LEU A 144 6.27 5.03 -13.23
CA LEU A 144 5.37 3.89 -13.19
C LEU A 144 4.22 4.16 -12.20
N ALA A 145 2.99 3.96 -12.64
CA ALA A 145 1.84 3.97 -11.74
C ALA A 145 1.91 2.74 -10.82
N THR A 146 1.92 2.97 -9.52
CA THR A 146 1.97 1.92 -8.50
C THR A 146 0.83 2.10 -7.51
N HIS A 147 0.49 1.01 -6.83
CA HIS A 147 -0.59 0.96 -5.84
C HIS A 147 -0.11 0.18 -4.62
N SER A 148 -0.66 0.49 -3.45
CA SER A 148 -0.32 -0.25 -2.23
C SER A 148 -0.91 -1.66 -2.27
N ILE A 149 -0.28 -2.59 -1.54
CA ILE A 149 -0.85 -3.94 -1.35
C ILE A 149 -2.24 -3.86 -0.72
N GLU A 150 -2.43 -2.95 0.24
CA GLU A 150 -3.72 -2.71 0.88
C GLU A 150 -4.81 -2.40 -0.13
N GLN A 151 -4.47 -1.71 -1.22
CA GLN A 151 -5.42 -1.40 -2.27
C GLN A 151 -5.64 -2.56 -3.25
N ALA A 152 -4.59 -3.33 -3.54
CA ALA A 152 -4.58 -4.31 -4.62
C ALA A 152 -4.97 -5.74 -4.19
N HIS A 153 -4.81 -6.11 -2.92
CA HIS A 153 -5.02 -7.47 -2.45
C HIS A 153 -6.49 -7.92 -2.60
N GLY A 154 -6.68 -9.23 -2.73
CA GLY A 154 -7.99 -9.86 -2.92
C GLY A 154 -8.63 -9.61 -4.29
N ARG A 155 -7.92 -8.97 -5.22
CA ARG A 155 -8.40 -8.64 -6.57
C ARG A 155 -7.50 -9.26 -7.64
N ASN A 156 -8.04 -9.38 -8.86
CA ASN A 156 -7.26 -9.78 -10.03
C ASN A 156 -6.15 -8.75 -10.29
N ILE A 157 -4.92 -9.21 -10.50
CA ILE A 157 -3.75 -8.36 -10.80
C ILE A 157 -3.87 -7.60 -12.12
N ASP A 158 -4.68 -8.08 -13.08
CA ASP A 158 -4.84 -7.46 -14.41
C ASP A 158 -5.30 -6.00 -14.31
N TRP A 159 -6.01 -5.65 -13.22
CA TRP A 159 -6.45 -4.28 -12.99
C TRP A 159 -5.31 -3.33 -12.61
N TRP A 160 -4.21 -3.87 -12.09
CA TRP A 160 -3.07 -3.14 -11.55
C TRP A 160 -1.84 -3.17 -12.46
N MET A 161 -1.84 -4.05 -13.47
CA MET A 161 -0.75 -4.16 -14.42
C MET A 161 -0.72 -2.97 -15.39
N PRO A 162 0.48 -2.49 -15.78
CA PRO A 162 0.61 -1.51 -16.86
C PRO A 162 -0.04 -2.05 -18.15
N ARG A 163 -0.76 -1.19 -18.87
CA ARG A 163 -1.36 -1.49 -20.17
C ARG A 163 -0.49 -1.03 -21.33
#